data_AF-A0A256XQU4-F1
#
_entry.id   AF-A0A256XQU4-F1
#
_cell.length_a   1.000
_cell.length_b   1.000
_cell.length_c   1.000
_cell.angle_alpha   90.00
_cell.angle_beta   90.00
_cell.angle_gamma   90.00
#
_symmetry.space_group_name_H-M   'P 1'
#
loop_
_entity.id
_entity.type
_entity.pdbx_description
1 polymer ?
#
loop_
_entity_poly.entity_id
_entity_poly.type
_entity_poly.pdbx_seq_one_letter_code
_entity_poly.pdbx_strand_id
1 'polypeptide(L)'
;MDETLGVKLFLAGILISFIGIILLIIASIFSGGESSGAVVIFIGPIPIIGGWGTAWPILVVIGILIVIVMILISYLMIKPVKELK
;
A
#
# COMPACT_ATOMS: atom_id res chain seq x y z
N MET A 1 -20.23 -23.54 2.42
CA MET A 1 -19.04 -22.93 1.81
C MET A 1 -18.08 -24.07 1.57
N ASP A 2 -17.88 -24.47 0.31
CA ASP A 2 -17.06 -25.64 -0.01
C ASP A 2 -15.62 -25.39 0.43
N GLU A 3 -15.10 -26.21 1.35
CA GLU A 3 -13.72 -26.11 1.86
C GLU A 3 -12.70 -26.10 0.71
N THR A 4 -12.99 -26.85 -0.34
CA THR A 4 -12.22 -26.93 -1.59
C THR A 4 -12.11 -25.59 -2.33
N LEU A 5 -13.15 -24.73 -2.26
CA LEU A 5 -13.13 -23.41 -2.90
C LEU A 5 -12.20 -22.45 -2.16
N GLY A 6 -12.22 -22.48 -0.83
CA GLY A 6 -11.31 -21.69 0.01
C GLY A 6 -9.84 -22.00 -0.28
N VAL A 7 -9.50 -23.30 -0.36
CA VAL A 7 -8.14 -23.75 -0.70
C VAL A 7 -7.73 -23.30 -2.10
N LYS A 8 -8.62 -23.37 -3.09
CA LYS A 8 -8.32 -22.90 -4.46
C LYS A 8 -8.06 -21.39 -4.52
N LEU A 9 -8.85 -20.59 -3.82
CA LEU A 9 -8.66 -19.14 -3.77
C LEU A 9 -7.34 -18.77 -3.06
N PHE A 10 -7.02 -19.48 -1.97
CA PHE A 10 -5.75 -19.30 -1.28
C PHE A 10 -4.55 -19.62 -2.18
N LEU A 11 -4.57 -20.77 -2.87
CA LEU A 11 -3.53 -21.15 -3.82
C LEU A 11 -3.43 -20.18 -5.00
N ALA A 12 -4.56 -19.69 -5.51
CA ALA A 12 -4.58 -18.67 -6.56
C ALA A 12 -3.95 -17.35 -6.09
N GLY A 13 -4.22 -16.93 -4.85
CA GLY A 13 -3.61 -15.76 -4.22
C GLY A 13 -2.10 -15.89 -4.05
N ILE A 14 -1.63 -17.09 -3.68
CA ILE A 14 -0.19 -17.37 -3.62
C ILE A 14 0.41 -17.30 -5.03
N LEU A 15 -0.20 -17.97 -6.01
CA LEU A 15 0.31 -18.01 -7.38
C LEU A 15 0.39 -16.62 -8.00
N ILE A 16 -0.63 -15.78 -7.81
CA ILE A 16 -0.62 -14.41 -8.32
C ILE A 16 0.43 -13.53 -7.65
N SER A 17 0.72 -13.77 -6.36
CA SER A 17 1.81 -13.09 -5.64
C SER A 17 3.17 -13.44 -6.24
N PHE A 18 3.40 -14.72 -6.55
CA PHE A 18 4.63 -15.16 -7.24
C PHE A 18 4.78 -14.54 -8.63
N ILE A 19 3.70 -14.50 -9.42
CA ILE A 19 3.70 -13.85 -10.74
C ILE A 19 4.07 -12.37 -10.60
N GLY A 20 3.50 -11.68 -9.61
CA GLY A 20 3.84 -10.28 -9.31
C GLY A 20 5.33 -10.09 -8.99
N ILE A 21 5.91 -10.95 -8.14
CA ILE A 21 7.33 -10.90 -7.79
C ILE A 21 8.21 -11.11 -9.04
N ILE A 22 7.89 -12.08 -9.89
CA ILE A 22 8.65 -12.35 -11.12
C ILE A 22 8.61 -11.13 -12.05
N LEU A 23 7.44 -10.52 -12.22
CA LEU A 23 7.28 -9.30 -13.03
C LEU A 23 8.12 -8.14 -12.47
N LEU A 24 8.16 -7.96 -11.15
CA LEU A 24 8.99 -6.94 -10.50
C LEU A 24 10.47 -7.18 -10.73
N ILE A 25 10.94 -8.43 -10.63
CA ILE A 25 12.34 -8.79 -10.90
C ILE A 25 12.70 -8.47 -12.35
N ILE A 26 11.85 -8.87 -13.31
CA ILE A 26 12.07 -8.55 -14.73
C ILE A 26 12.13 -7.03 -14.92
N ALA A 27 11.16 -6.29 -14.41
CA ALA A 27 11.14 -4.82 -14.51
C ALA A 27 12.40 -4.17 -13.90
N SER A 28 12.89 -4.69 -12.78
CA SER A 28 14.11 -4.20 -12.13
C SER A 28 15.37 -4.43 -12.96
N ILE A 29 15.46 -5.56 -13.66
CA ILE A 29 16.60 -5.86 -14.55
C ILE A 29 16.57 -4.92 -15.77
N PHE A 30 15.39 -4.75 -16.39
CA PHE A 30 15.24 -3.90 -17.58
C PHE A 30 15.43 -2.40 -17.31
N SER A 31 15.15 -1.94 -16.08
CA SER A 31 15.39 -0.55 -15.65
C SER A 31 16.84 -0.28 -15.22
N GLY A 32 17.75 -1.26 -15.35
CA GLY A 32 19.15 -1.09 -14.95
C GLY A 32 19.35 -0.99 -13.44
N GLY A 33 18.39 -1.44 -12.64
CA GLY A 33 18.41 -1.31 -11.19
C GLY A 33 18.07 0.09 -10.66
N GLU A 34 17.67 1.02 -11.52
CA GLU A 34 17.16 2.32 -11.09
C GLU A 34 15.86 2.13 -10.31
N SER A 35 15.89 2.45 -9.01
CA SER A 35 14.70 2.41 -8.15
C SER A 35 14.36 3.81 -7.67
N SER A 36 13.07 4.12 -7.67
CA SER A 36 12.54 5.31 -7.02
C SER A 36 11.62 4.88 -5.89
N GLY A 37 11.70 5.59 -4.78
CA GLY A 37 10.90 5.33 -3.59
C GLY A 37 10.58 6.62 -2.85
N ALA A 38 9.49 6.58 -2.12
CA ALA A 38 9.15 7.60 -1.14
C ALA A 38 8.58 6.93 0.10
N VAL A 39 8.87 7.55 1.23
CA VAL A 39 8.42 7.15 2.55
C VAL A 39 7.83 8.38 3.21
N VAL A 40 6.61 8.25 3.73
CA VAL A 40 5.93 9.28 4.50
C VAL A 40 5.59 8.69 5.86
N ILE A 41 6.25 9.18 6.91
CA ILE A 41 6.06 8.73 8.30
C ILE A 41 5.37 9.85 9.06
N PHE A 42 4.24 9.55 9.69
CA PHE A 42 3.55 10.50 10.56
C PHE A 42 4.00 10.30 12.01
N ILE A 43 4.69 11.30 12.56
CA ILE A 43 5.00 11.37 14.00
C ILE A 43 4.08 12.43 14.61
N GLY A 44 2.98 11.98 15.20
CA GLY A 44 1.88 12.89 15.53
C GLY A 44 1.35 13.57 14.26
N PRO A 45 1.03 14.88 14.27
CA PRO A 45 0.51 15.57 13.09
C PRO A 45 1.62 15.98 12.09
N ILE A 46 2.90 15.78 12.40
CA ILE A 46 4.02 16.25 11.58
C ILE A 46 4.45 15.12 10.63
N PRO A 47 4.28 15.28 9.30
CA PRO A 47 4.78 14.32 8.33
C PRO A 47 6.28 14.46 8.14
N ILE A 48 7.00 13.35 8.25
CA ILE A 48 8.42 13.23 7.87
C ILE A 48 8.47 12.49 6.55
N ILE A 49 9.06 13.14 5.55
CA ILE A 49 9.10 12.66 4.17
C ILE A 49 10.54 12.33 3.81
N GLY A 50 10.77 11.12 3.31
CA GLY A 50 12.03 10.70 2.71
C GLY A 50 11.77 10.19 1.29
N GLY A 51 12.66 10.49 0.34
CA GLY A 51 12.51 10.05 -1.03
C GLY A 51 13.86 9.85 -1.72
N TRP A 52 13.89 8.95 -2.69
CA TRP A 52 15.06 8.65 -3.51
C TRP A 52 14.66 8.25 -4.93
N GLY A 53 15.59 8.39 -5.88
CA GLY A 53 15.37 8.14 -7.30
C GLY A 53 14.60 9.26 -8.00
N THR A 54 14.46 9.21 -9.31
CA THR A 54 13.90 10.33 -10.11
C THR A 54 12.41 10.58 -9.87
N ALA A 55 11.65 9.53 -9.54
CA ALA A 55 10.20 9.61 -9.32
C ALA A 55 9.80 9.88 -7.86
N TRP A 56 10.75 10.16 -6.96
CA TRP A 56 10.42 10.41 -5.54
C TRP A 56 9.38 11.51 -5.30
N PRO A 57 9.33 12.64 -6.04
CA PRO A 57 8.36 13.70 -5.75
C PRO A 57 6.93 13.25 -6.02
N ILE A 58 6.70 12.52 -7.12
CA ILE A 58 5.37 12.00 -7.45
C ILE A 58 4.95 10.90 -6.47
N LEU A 59 5.89 10.06 -6.02
CA LEU A 59 5.63 9.03 -5.03
C LEU A 59 5.24 9.62 -3.66
N VAL A 60 5.80 10.76 -3.27
CA VAL A 60 5.38 11.50 -2.07
C VAL A 60 3.94 11.98 -2.19
N VAL A 61 3.57 12.56 -3.34
CA VAL A 61 2.18 13.03 -3.58
C VAL A 61 1.19 11.87 -3.47
N ILE A 62 1.53 10.72 -4.07
CA ILE A 62 0.72 9.50 -3.95
C ILE A 62 0.64 9.04 -2.49
N GLY A 63 1.75 9.05 -1.75
CA GLY A 63 1.77 8.68 -0.34
C GLY A 63 0.86 9.56 0.53
N ILE A 64 0.87 10.87 0.29
CA ILE A 64 -0.02 11.83 0.97
C ILE A 64 -1.49 11.54 0.63
N LEU A 65 -1.81 11.27 -0.64
CA LEU A 65 -3.17 10.92 -1.06
C LEU A 65 -3.67 9.65 -0.38
N ILE A 66 -2.84 8.61 -0.29
CA ILE A 66 -3.17 7.36 0.41
C ILE A 66 -3.50 7.64 1.88
N VAL A 67 -2.71 8.49 2.55
CA VAL A 67 -2.94 8.85 3.95
C VAL A 67 -4.27 9.61 4.12
N ILE A 68 -4.57 10.57 3.25
CA ILE A 68 -5.85 11.29 3.28
C ILE A 68 -7.01 10.31 3.15
N VAL A 69 -6.92 9.36 2.22
CA VAL A 69 -7.94 8.31 2.04
C VAL A 69 -8.07 7.44 3.29
N MET A 70 -6.97 7.03 3.90
CA MET A 70 -6.98 6.24 5.14
C MET A 70 -7.61 7.01 6.31
N ILE A 71 -7.32 8.30 6.45
CA ILE A 71 -7.94 9.16 7.48
C ILE A 71 -9.44 9.28 7.23
N LEU A 72 -9.86 9.49 5.97
CA LEU A 72 -11.28 9.59 5.60
C LEU A 72 -12.03 8.29 5.94
N ILE A 73 -11.47 7.14 5.57
CA ILE A 73 -12.05 5.82 5.88
C ILE A 73 -12.13 5.64 7.40
N SER A 74 -11.06 5.99 8.13
CA SER A 74 -11.03 5.89 9.59
C SER A 74 -12.09 6.78 10.24
N TYR A 75 -12.25 8.01 9.76
CA TYR A 75 -13.26 8.95 10.23
C TYR A 75 -14.68 8.44 9.97
N LEU A 76 -14.94 7.88 8.79
CA LEU A 76 -16.24 7.29 8.44
C LEU A 76 -16.56 6.02 9.26
N MET A 77 -15.53 5.24 9.61
CA MET A 77 -15.69 4.04 10.45
C MET A 77 -15.86 4.36 11.93
N ILE A 78 -15.36 5.50 12.41
CA ILE A 78 -15.64 5.98 13.76
C ILE A 78 -17.10 6.44 13.81
N LYS A 79 -18.01 5.49 14.03
CA LYS A 79 -19.36 5.82 14.50
C LYS A 79 -19.21 6.59 15.82
N PRO A 80 -19.88 7.73 16.00
CA PRO A 80 -19.92 8.35 17.32
C PRO A 80 -20.56 7.34 18.27
N VAL A 81 -19.85 6.96 19.34
CA VAL A 81 -20.41 6.24 20.49
C VAL A 81 -21.39 7.19 21.19
N LYS A 82 -22.52 7.44 20.53
CA LYS A 82 -23.72 8.02 21.10
C LYS A 82 -24.55 6.82 21.51
N GLU A 83 -24.44 6.44 22.78
CA GLU A 83 -25.41 5.68 23.60
C GLU A 83 -24.67 4.89 24.68
N LEU A 84 -24.10 5.63 25.62
CA LEU A 84 -23.86 5.16 26.99
C LEU A 84 -24.29 6.29 27.93
N LYS A 85 -25.61 6.47 28.05
CA LYS A 85 -26.26 7.18 29.16
C LYS A 85 -27.52 6.43 29.54
#